data_AF-A0A1F8F1S5-F1
#
_entry.id   AF-A0A1F8F1S5-F1
#
_cell.length_a   1.000
_cell.length_b   1.000
_cell.length_c   1.000
_cell.angle_alpha   90.00
_cell.angle_beta   90.00
_cell.angle_gamma   90.00
#
_symmetry.space_group_name_H-M   'P 1'
#
loop_
_entity.id
_entity.type
_entity.pdbx_description
1 polymer ?
#
loop_
_entity_poly.entity_id
_entity_poly.type
_entity_poly.pdbx_seq_one_letter_code
_entity_poly.pdbx_strand_id
1 'polypeptide(L)'
;MSGAPVTLSEVQDRIQQIAQFLIIISMVIAVAMIVWGAVRYMVTQDAAGARKVIFAGIIGAAVVLGVGVILQTTAGLITRSFFS
;
A
#
# COMPACT_ATOMS: atom_id res chain seq x y z
N MET A 1 -11.48 25.59 33.22
CA MET A 1 -11.53 25.11 31.83
C MET A 1 -10.70 23.84 31.76
N SER A 2 -11.34 22.69 31.54
CA SER A 2 -10.69 21.38 31.47
C SER A 2 -9.94 21.27 30.14
N GLY A 3 -8.62 21.43 30.16
CA GLY A 3 -7.79 21.04 29.02
C GLY A 3 -7.75 19.52 28.95
N ALA A 4 -8.30 18.93 27.88
CA ALA A 4 -8.14 17.50 27.64
C ALA A 4 -6.65 17.22 27.37
N PRO A 5 -5.95 16.46 28.23
CA PRO A 5 -4.55 16.18 28.01
C PRO A 5 -4.41 15.33 26.75
N VAL A 6 -3.69 15.86 25.76
CA VAL A 6 -3.30 15.09 24.57
C VAL A 6 -2.36 13.99 25.05
N THR A 7 -2.85 12.75 25.07
CA THR A 7 -2.07 11.60 25.48
C THR A 7 -1.24 11.09 24.31
N LEU A 8 -0.09 10.48 24.62
CA LEU A 8 0.78 9.90 23.60
C LEU A 8 0.07 8.81 22.78
N SER A 9 -0.85 8.05 23.41
CA SER A 9 -1.63 7.03 22.72
C SER A 9 -2.57 7.63 21.69
N GLU A 10 -3.23 8.76 22.02
CA GLU A 10 -4.13 9.40 21.08
C GLU A 10 -3.39 9.92 19.84
N VAL A 11 -2.18 10.48 20.00
CA VAL A 11 -1.33 10.87 18.87
C VAL A 11 -0.92 9.64 18.05
N GLN A 12 -0.55 8.55 18.70
CA GLN A 12 -0.15 7.30 18.04
C GLN A 12 -1.31 6.69 17.23
N ASP A 13 -2.51 6.63 17.80
CA ASP A 13 -3.71 6.10 17.15
C ASP A 13 -4.05 6.90 15.89
N ARG A 14 -3.95 8.24 15.95
CA ARG A 14 -4.18 9.10 14.78
C ARG A 14 -3.15 8.89 13.68
N ILE A 15 -1.87 8.77 14.04
CA ILE A 15 -0.79 8.48 13.07
C ILE A 15 -1.04 7.13 12.39
N GLN A 16 -1.39 6.11 13.18
CA GLN A 16 -1.59 4.76 12.69
C GLN A 16 -2.81 4.68 11.76
N GLN A 17 -3.89 5.39 12.10
CA GLN A 17 -5.10 5.50 11.29
C GLN A 17 -4.82 6.19 9.94
N ILE A 18 -4.06 7.29 9.94
CA ILE A 18 -3.68 7.99 8.69
C ILE A 18 -2.74 7.12 7.85
N ALA A 19 -1.75 6.47 8.47
CA ALA A 19 -0.84 5.58 7.77
C ALA A 19 -1.61 4.45 7.07
N GLN A 20 -2.50 3.77 7.80
CA GLN A 20 -3.29 2.65 7.27
C GLN A 20 -4.21 3.09 6.12
N PHE A 21 -4.80 4.28 6.22
CA PHE A 21 -5.60 4.86 5.14
C PHE A 21 -4.77 5.09 3.86
N LEU A 22 -3.59 5.70 3.98
CA LEU A 22 -2.71 5.96 2.84
C LEU A 22 -2.23 4.66 2.18
N ILE A 23 -1.95 3.62 2.97
CA ILE A 23 -1.55 2.29 2.49
C ILE A 23 -2.67 1.67 1.65
N ILE A 24 -3.91 1.69 2.16
CA ILE A 24 -5.06 1.10 1.47
C ILE A 24 -5.31 1.80 0.14
N ILE A 25 -5.31 3.14 0.11
CA ILE A 25 -5.50 3.90 -1.13
C ILE A 25 -4.39 3.60 -2.14
N SER A 26 -3.14 3.54 -1.68
CA SER A 26 -2.00 3.22 -2.55
C SER A 26 -2.13 1.82 -3.16
N MET A 27 -2.59 0.83 -2.39
CA MET A 27 -2.85 -0.52 -2.87
C MET A 27 -3.96 -0.55 -3.92
N VAL A 28 -5.07 0.14 -3.69
CA VAL A 28 -6.20 0.19 -4.63
C VAL A 28 -5.78 0.79 -5.98
N ILE A 29 -5.02 1.89 -5.96
CA ILE A 29 -4.52 2.53 -7.19
C ILE A 29 -3.57 1.59 -7.96
N ALA A 30 -2.70 0.87 -7.26
CA ALA A 30 -1.79 -0.08 -7.88
C ALA A 30 -2.55 -1.23 -8.57
N VAL A 31 -3.55 -1.82 -7.90
CA VAL A 31 -4.39 -2.88 -8.48
C VAL A 31 -5.15 -2.37 -9.71
N ALA A 32 -5.72 -1.17 -9.64
CA ALA A 32 -6.45 -0.57 -10.77
C ALA A 32 -5.54 -0.40 -12.01
N MET A 33 -4.30 0.05 -11.81
CA MET A 33 -3.31 0.20 -12.89
C MET A 33 -2.90 -1.15 -13.51
N ILE A 34 -2.77 -2.20 -12.70
CA ILE A 34 -2.46 -3.56 -13.17
C ILE A 34 -3.60 -4.11 -14.04
N VAL A 35 -4.84 -4.01 -13.55
CA VAL A 35 -6.03 -4.50 -14.27
C VAL A 35 -6.20 -3.75 -15.59
N TRP A 36 -6.04 -2.42 -15.58
CA TRP A 36 -6.11 -1.62 -16.79
C TRP A 36 -5.04 -2.02 -17.82
N GLY A 37 -3.82 -2.30 -17.36
CA GLY A 37 -2.75 -2.82 -18.22
C GLY A 37 -3.05 -4.18 -18.84
N ALA A 38 -3.62 -5.10 -18.06
CA ALA A 38 -4.01 -6.43 -18.53
C ALA A 38 -5.12 -6.37 -19.58
N VAL A 39 -6.17 -5.57 -19.34
CA VAL A 39 -7.27 -5.39 -20.29
C VAL A 39 -6.76 -4.78 -21.59
N ARG A 40 -5.90 -3.76 -21.52
CA ARG A 40 -5.30 -3.14 -22.70
C ARG A 40 -4.51 -4.16 -23.52
N TYR A 41 -3.79 -5.08 -22.88
CA TYR A 41 -3.06 -6.15 -23.57
C TYR A 41 -3.95 -7.13 -24.32
N MET A 42 -5.13 -7.45 -23.77
CA MET A 42 -6.07 -8.35 -24.44
C MET A 42 -6.80 -7.68 -25.61
N VAL A 43 -6.99 -6.35 -25.56
CA VAL A 43 -7.82 -5.63 -26.54
C VAL A 43 -7.00 -5.05 -27.70
N THR A 44 -5.71 -4.73 -27.52
CA THR A 44 -4.92 -4.07 -28.57
C THR A 44 -4.10 -5.05 -29.42
N GLN A 45 -4.03 -4.82 -30.74
CA GLN A 45 -3.05 -5.47 -31.63
C GLN A 45 -1.63 -4.90 -31.50
N ASP A 46 -1.43 -3.88 -30.66
CA ASP A 46 -0.13 -3.31 -30.32
C ASP A 46 0.50 -4.05 -29.12
N ALA A 47 1.09 -5.20 -29.42
CA ALA A 47 1.77 -6.05 -28.43
C ALA A 47 2.92 -5.33 -27.71
N ALA A 48 3.57 -4.35 -28.36
CA ALA A 48 4.69 -3.60 -27.78
C ALA A 48 4.21 -2.60 -26.72
N GLY A 49 3.20 -1.81 -27.04
CA GLY A 49 2.57 -0.89 -26.10
C GLY A 49 1.99 -1.65 -24.90
N ALA A 50 1.31 -2.76 -25.15
CA ALA A 50 0.70 -3.55 -24.11
C ALA A 50 1.70 -4.24 -23.17
N ARG A 51 2.81 -4.77 -23.71
CA ARG A 51 3.89 -5.35 -22.89
C ARG A 51 4.48 -4.32 -21.93
N LYS A 52 4.64 -3.06 -22.36
CA LYS A 52 5.14 -1.97 -21.51
C LYS A 52 4.20 -1.69 -20.33
N VAL A 53 2.88 -1.73 -20.55
CA VAL A 53 1.89 -1.52 -19.47
C VAL A 53 1.85 -2.71 -18.51
N ILE A 54 1.94 -3.95 -19.00
CA ILE A 54 2.04 -5.13 -18.13
C ILE A 54 3.27 -5.06 -17.23
N PHE A 55 4.44 -4.76 -17.79
CA PHE A 55 5.67 -4.65 -17.00
C PHE A 55 5.57 -3.53 -15.95
N ALA A 56 4.99 -2.38 -16.31
CA ALA A 56 4.72 -1.31 -15.35
C ALA A 56 3.77 -1.77 -14.23
N GLY A 57 2.74 -2.57 -14.57
CA GLY A 57 1.83 -3.18 -13.62
C GLY A 57 2.53 -4.16 -12.66
N ILE A 58 3.36 -5.07 -13.19
CA ILE A 58 4.11 -6.05 -12.38
C ILE A 58 5.06 -5.33 -11.41
N ILE A 59 5.77 -4.30 -11.88
CA ILE A 59 6.66 -3.50 -11.02
C ILE A 59 5.84 -2.79 -9.93
N GLY A 60 4.69 -2.21 -10.28
CA GLY A 60 3.77 -1.62 -9.30
C GLY A 60 3.27 -2.63 -8.26
N ALA A 61 2.90 -3.84 -8.69
CA ALA A 61 2.48 -4.93 -7.81
C ALA A 61 3.59 -5.31 -6.83
N ALA A 62 4.82 -5.47 -7.33
CA ALA A 62 5.98 -5.84 -6.53
C ALA A 62 6.30 -4.77 -5.45
N VAL A 63 6.20 -3.48 -5.81
CA VAL A 63 6.41 -2.38 -4.86
C VAL A 63 5.35 -2.39 -3.76
N VAL A 64 4.06 -2.57 -4.10
CA VAL A 64 2.98 -2.60 -3.11
C VAL A 64 3.09 -3.81 -2.19
N LEU A 65 3.40 -4.99 -2.73
CA LEU A 65 3.66 -6.18 -1.92
C LEU A 65 4.85 -5.97 -0.98
N GLY A 66 5.95 -5.37 -1.46
CA GLY A 66 7.11 -5.05 -0.64
C GLY A 66 6.80 -4.06 0.48
N VAL A 67 6.03 -3.01 0.21
CA VAL A 67 5.58 -2.05 1.23
C VAL A 67 4.69 -2.75 2.27
N GLY A 68 3.76 -3.61 1.84
CA GLY A 68 2.93 -4.42 2.74
C GLY A 68 3.78 -5.26 3.71
N VAL A 69 4.81 -5.92 3.21
CA VAL A 69 5.76 -6.70 4.03
C VAL A 69 6.52 -5.82 5.02
N ILE A 70 7.02 -4.65 4.59
CA ILE A 70 7.75 -3.72 5.47
C ILE A 70 6.84 -3.23 6.61
N LEU A 71 5.59 -2.90 6.30
CA LEU A 71 4.63 -2.42 7.29
C LEU A 71 4.21 -3.52 8.26
N GLN A 72 4.00 -4.73 7.77
CA GLN A 72 3.68 -5.88 8.63
C GLN A 72 4.86 -6.23 9.55
N THR A 73 6.08 -6.16 9.03
CA THR A 73 7.32 -6.35 9.80
C THR A 73 7.47 -5.26 10.86
N THR A 74 7.28 -4.00 10.48
CA THR A 74 7.38 -2.85 11.40
C THR A 74 6.28 -2.90 12.47
N ALA A 75 5.05 -3.27 12.10
CA ALA A 75 3.96 -3.45 13.05
C ALA A 75 4.32 -4.50 14.10
N GLY A 76 4.81 -5.68 13.68
CA GLY A 76 5.23 -6.71 14.62
C GLY A 76 6.37 -6.28 15.54
N LEU A 77 7.31 -5.47 15.04
CA LEU A 77 8.41 -4.92 15.85
C LEU A 77 7.88 -3.95 16.91
N ILE A 78 6.95 -3.07 16.54
CA ILE A 78 6.35 -2.08 17.43
C ILE A 78 5.46 -2.75 18.49
N THR A 79 4.68 -3.78 18.12
CA THR A 79 3.85 -4.54 19.07
C THR A 79 4.64 -5.51 19.95
N ARG A 80 5.99 -5.57 19.82
CA ARG A 80 6.87 -6.53 20.52
C ARG A 80 6.49 -8.00 20.34
N SER A 81 5.63 -8.33 19.37
CA SER A 81 5.23 -9.71 19.07
C SER A 81 6.36 -10.56 18.47
N PHE A 82 7.52 -9.95 18.18
CA PHE A 82 8.76 -10.66 17.85
C PHE A 82 9.57 -11.13 19.08
N PHE A 83 9.27 -10.63 20.29
CA PHE A 83 9.96 -11.01 21.53
C PHE A 83 9.06 -11.77 22.53
N SER A 84 7.87 -12.20 22.08
CA SER A 84 6.90 -13.00 22.84
C SER A 84 6.75 -14.39 22.25
#